data_AF-A0A8T6SFT0-F1
#
_entry.id   AF-A0A8T6SFT0-F1
#
_cell.length_a   1.000
_cell.length_b   1.000
_cell.length_c   1.000
_cell.angle_alpha   90.00
_cell.angle_beta   90.00
_cell.angle_gamma   90.00
#
_symmetry.space_group_name_H-M   'P 1'
#
loop_
_entity.id
_entity.type
_entity.pdbx_description
1 polymer ?
#
loop_
_entity_poly.entity_id
_entity_poly.type
_entity_poly.pdbx_seq_one_letter_code
_entity_poly.pdbx_strand_id
1 'polypeptide(L)'
;MIKTDDWMQKKIVKAKQKVVEKYEHGKTTERQWLQASVDSYDNSEYRVELFVLEGSPAKGLVIVNWGARWIKAIDLWGNQLYTWK
;
A
#
# COMPACT_ATOMS: atom_id res chain seq x y z
N MET A 1 -7.60 2.37 22.68
CA MET A 1 -6.32 2.30 21.94
C MET A 1 -6.31 1.02 21.14
N ILE A 2 -6.61 1.10 19.85
CA ILE A 2 -6.48 -0.05 18.95
C ILE A 2 -4.97 -0.33 18.83
N LYS A 3 -4.52 -1.50 19.28
CA LYS A 3 -3.15 -1.95 19.02
C LYS A 3 -3.00 -2.00 17.50
N THR A 4 -2.21 -1.10 16.94
CA THR A 4 -1.87 -1.10 15.52
C THR A 4 -1.41 -2.51 15.14
N ASP A 5 -2.07 -3.15 14.17
CA ASP A 5 -1.74 -4.52 13.76
C ASP A 5 -0.33 -4.53 13.15
N ASP A 6 0.65 -4.98 13.94
CA ASP A 6 2.07 -5.05 13.60
C ASP A 6 2.30 -5.89 12.34
N TRP A 7 1.46 -6.90 12.08
CA TRP A 7 1.54 -7.68 10.85
C TRP A 7 1.16 -6.83 9.64
N MET A 8 0.03 -6.12 9.68
CA MET A 8 -0.44 -5.27 8.59
C MET A 8 0.60 -4.20 8.26
N GLN A 9 1.12 -3.50 9.27
CA GLN A 9 2.12 -2.45 9.09
C GLN A 9 3.39 -2.98 8.41
N LYS A 10 3.91 -4.13 8.86
CA LYS A 10 5.06 -4.79 8.23
C LYS A 10 4.80 -5.16 6.77
N LYS A 11 3.58 -5.61 6.44
CA LYS A 11 3.22 -5.95 5.06
C LYS A 11 3.03 -4.72 4.18
N ILE A 12 2.51 -3.61 4.70
CA ILE A 12 2.41 -2.34 3.96
C ILE A 12 3.80 -1.86 3.55
N VAL A 13 4.78 -1.91 4.46
CA VAL A 13 6.17 -1.56 4.14
C VAL A 13 6.72 -2.45 3.02
N LYS A 14 6.51 -3.78 3.10
CA LYS A 14 6.94 -4.71 2.05
C LYS A 14 6.25 -4.47 0.71
N ALA A 15 4.96 -4.10 0.72
CA ALA A 15 4.22 -3.77 -0.49
C ALA A 15 4.78 -2.50 -1.16
N LYS A 16 5.06 -1.46 -0.38
CA LYS A 16 5.73 -0.23 -0.86
C LYS A 16 7.11 -0.55 -1.45
N GLN A 17 7.91 -1.35 -0.75
CA GLN A 17 9.21 -1.81 -1.24
C GLN A 17 9.10 -2.56 -2.57
N LYS A 18 8.05 -3.38 -2.77
CA LYS A 18 7.84 -4.13 -4.02
C LYS A 18 7.56 -3.22 -5.20
N VAL A 19 6.78 -2.15 -4.99
CA VAL A 19 6.57 -1.11 -6.02
C VAL A 19 7.88 -0.39 -6.34
N VAL A 20 8.63 0.01 -5.32
CA VAL A 20 9.94 0.68 -5.50
C VAL A 20 10.92 -0.22 -6.24
N GLU A 21 11.00 -1.51 -5.88
CA GLU A 21 11.86 -2.49 -6.56
C GLU A 21 11.50 -2.64 -8.04
N LYS A 22 10.21 -2.63 -8.37
CA LYS A 22 9.75 -2.71 -9.75
C LYS A 22 10.12 -1.47 -10.57
N TYR A 23 10.05 -0.28 -9.99
CA TYR A 23 10.22 0.98 -10.72
C TYR A 23 11.65 1.54 -10.68
N GLU A 24 12.30 1.51 -9.51
CA GLU A 24 13.61 2.13 -9.27
C GLU A 24 14.73 1.09 -9.13
N HIS A 25 14.42 -0.20 -9.20
CA HIS A 25 15.37 -1.30 -9.01
C HIS A 25 16.09 -1.27 -7.64
N GLY A 26 15.46 -0.63 -6.64
CA GLY A 26 15.96 -0.50 -5.27
C GLY A 26 14.93 -0.92 -4.22
N LYS A 27 15.28 -0.84 -2.93
CA LYS A 27 14.36 -1.11 -1.80
C LYS A 27 13.85 0.16 -1.12
N THR A 28 14.42 1.30 -1.45
CA THR A 28 14.14 2.61 -0.87
C THR A 28 13.97 3.61 -2.00
N THR A 29 13.24 4.68 -1.72
CA THR A 29 12.96 5.75 -2.68
C THR A 29 13.06 7.10 -1.97
N GLU A 30 13.52 8.12 -2.68
CA GLU A 30 13.46 9.52 -2.21
C GLU A 30 12.09 10.16 -2.48
N ARG A 31 11.25 9.47 -3.26
CA ARG A 31 9.89 9.89 -3.58
C ARG A 31 8.95 9.78 -2.39
N GLN A 32 7.98 10.67 -2.35
CA GLN A 32 6.90 10.62 -1.37
C GLN A 32 5.86 9.55 -1.73
N TRP A 33 5.31 8.95 -0.67
CA TRP A 33 4.10 8.15 -0.75
C TRP A 33 2.90 9.02 -0.37
N LEU A 34 2.07 9.35 -1.35
CA LEU A 34 0.79 10.01 -1.11
C LEU A 34 -0.18 8.97 -0.52
N GLN A 35 -1.01 9.37 0.44
CA GLN A 35 -1.92 8.46 1.15
C GLN A 35 -3.33 9.03 1.19
N ALA A 36 -4.31 8.15 0.98
CA ALA A 36 -5.72 8.40 1.29
C ALA A 36 -6.28 7.21 2.07
N SER A 37 -7.16 7.47 3.04
CA SER A 37 -7.79 6.44 3.87
C SER A 37 -9.25 6.75 4.14
N VAL A 38 -10.09 5.72 4.17
CA VAL A 38 -11.51 5.82 4.53
C VAL A 38 -11.94 4.64 5.39
N ASP A 39 -12.75 4.90 6.41
CA ASP A 39 -13.36 3.88 7.25
C ASP A 39 -14.73 3.54 6.68
N SER A 40 -14.92 2.30 6.20
CA SER A 40 -16.22 1.88 5.66
C SER A 40 -17.23 1.70 6.80
N TYR A 41 -18.46 2.18 6.60
CA TYR A 41 -19.51 2.13 7.62
C TYR A 41 -19.10 2.79 8.96
N ASP A 42 -18.25 3.82 8.88
CA ASP A 42 -17.69 4.53 10.05
C ASP A 42 -17.00 3.62 11.08
N ASN A 43 -16.49 2.46 10.62
CA ASN A 43 -15.82 1.49 11.47
C ASN A 43 -14.38 1.26 11.01
N SER A 44 -13.43 1.55 11.91
CA SER A 44 -11.99 1.44 11.68
C SER A 44 -11.49 0.03 11.38
N GLU A 45 -12.24 -1.02 11.74
CA GLU A 45 -11.92 -2.39 11.35
C GLU A 45 -12.11 -2.63 9.85
N TYR A 46 -12.98 -1.86 9.20
CA TYR A 46 -13.23 -1.90 7.75
C TYR A 46 -12.53 -0.76 7.00
N ARG A 47 -11.43 -0.25 7.55
CA ARG A 47 -10.59 0.75 6.88
C ARG A 47 -10.07 0.25 5.55
N VAL A 48 -10.05 1.14 4.56
CA VAL A 48 -9.35 0.96 3.29
C VAL A 48 -8.35 2.09 3.13
N GLU A 49 -7.12 1.75 2.76
CA GLU A 49 -6.07 2.74 2.47
C GLU A 49 -5.53 2.56 1.06
N LEU A 50 -5.22 3.68 0.43
CA LEU A 50 -4.52 3.76 -0.85
C LEU A 50 -3.24 4.54 -0.65
N PHE A 51 -2.13 3.97 -1.08
CA PHE A 51 -0.85 4.66 -1.20
C PHE A 51 -0.46 4.78 -2.66
N VAL A 52 0.02 5.95 -3.06
CA VAL A 52 0.50 6.23 -4.42
C VAL A 52 1.95 6.67 -4.34
N LEU A 53 2.85 6.00 -5.08
CA LEU A 53 4.23 6.47 -5.22
C LEU A 53 4.27 7.63 -6.22
N GLU A 54 4.66 8.82 -5.76
CA GLU A 54 4.56 10.04 -6.57
C GLU A 54 5.39 9.99 -7.87
N GLY A 55 4.89 10.64 -8.91
CA GLY A 55 5.56 10.75 -10.19
C GLY A 55 4.60 11.13 -11.31
N SER A 56 5.15 11.47 -12.49
CA SER A 56 4.38 11.65 -13.72
C SER A 56 4.78 10.61 -14.77
N PRO A 57 3.90 9.65 -15.13
CA PRO A 57 2.72 9.23 -14.35
C PRO A 57 3.13 8.66 -12.98
N ALA A 58 2.15 8.41 -12.10
CA ALA A 58 2.38 7.77 -10.79
C ALA A 58 3.09 6.41 -10.97
N LYS A 59 3.99 6.05 -10.04
CA LYS A 59 4.93 4.92 -10.26
C LYS A 59 4.37 3.56 -9.84
N GLY A 60 3.39 3.58 -8.96
CA GLY A 60 2.63 2.41 -8.55
C GLY A 60 1.76 2.70 -7.34
N LEU A 61 1.00 1.69 -6.94
CA LEU A 61 -0.06 1.80 -5.95
C LEU A 61 0.05 0.67 -4.92
N VAL A 62 -0.32 0.97 -3.68
CA VAL A 62 -0.58 -0.04 -2.65
C VAL A 62 -2.00 0.14 -2.14
N ILE A 63 -2.82 -0.91 -2.24
CA ILE A 63 -4.17 -0.94 -1.70
C ILE A 63 -4.16 -1.80 -0.45
N VAL A 64 -4.73 -1.30 0.64
CA VAL A 64 -4.84 -1.99 1.93
C VAL A 64 -6.30 -2.12 2.27
N ASN A 65 -6.75 -3.33 2.58
CA ASN A 65 -8.06 -3.60 3.14
C ASN A 65 -7.90 -4.23 4.52
N TRP A 66 -8.21 -3.47 5.56
CA TRP A 66 -8.02 -3.90 6.95
C TRP A 66 -9.02 -4.99 7.34
N GLY A 67 -10.29 -4.83 6.96
CA GLY A 67 -11.35 -5.78 7.34
C GLY A 67 -11.17 -7.14 6.70
N ALA A 68 -10.74 -7.19 5.44
CA ALA A 68 -10.43 -8.42 4.73
C ALA A 68 -8.97 -8.87 4.87
N ARG A 69 -8.15 -8.15 5.66
CA ARG A 69 -6.74 -8.43 5.96
C ARG A 69 -5.87 -8.74 4.74
N TRP A 70 -5.99 -7.94 3.69
CA TRP A 70 -5.12 -8.09 2.51
C TRP A 70 -4.53 -6.77 2.04
N ILE A 71 -3.35 -6.88 1.43
CA ILE A 71 -2.60 -5.76 0.86
C ILE A 71 -2.19 -6.14 -0.55
N LYS A 72 -2.42 -5.25 -1.52
CA LYS A 72 -2.09 -5.46 -2.93
C LYS A 72 -1.13 -4.38 -3.41
N ALA A 73 -0.02 -4.78 -4.02
CA ALA A 73 0.90 -3.90 -4.74
C ALA A 73 0.64 -3.98 -6.24
N ILE A 74 0.60 -2.84 -6.91
CA ILE A 74 0.27 -2.68 -8.33
C ILE A 74 1.28 -1.72 -8.97
N ASP A 75 1.76 -2.02 -10.18
CA ASP A 75 2.64 -1.12 -10.93
C ASP A 75 1.86 -0.01 -11.66
N LEU A 76 2.58 0.90 -12.31
CA LEU A 76 1.99 2.03 -13.04
C LEU A 76 1.10 1.63 -14.23
N TRP A 77 1.18 0.38 -14.68
CA TRP A 77 0.40 -0.15 -15.80
C TRP A 77 -0.84 -0.92 -15.32
N GLY A 78 -1.07 -0.97 -14.01
CA GLY A 78 -2.18 -1.74 -13.43
C GLY A 78 -1.86 -3.22 -13.24
N ASN A 79 -0.63 -3.67 -13.49
CA ASN A 79 -0.26 -5.07 -13.25
C ASN A 79 -0.10 -5.32 -11.76
N GLN A 80 -0.72 -6.40 -11.27
CA GLN A 80 -0.53 -6.82 -9.90
C GLN A 80 0.90 -7.36 -9.70
N LEU A 81 1.64 -6.75 -8.79
CA LEU A 81 2.99 -7.19 -8.42
C LEU A 81 2.94 -8.33 -7.40
N TYR A 82 2.12 -8.16 -6.36
CA TYR A 82 1.94 -9.16 -5.31
C TYR A 82 0.71 -8.85 -4.44
N THR A 83 0.15 -9.88 -3.78
CA THR A 83 -0.88 -9.72 -2.75
C THR A 83 -0.45 -10.44 -1.47
N TRP A 84 -0.45 -9.74 -0.35
CA TRP A 84 -0.32 -10.32 0.98
C TRP A 84 -1.71 -10.56 1.56
N LYS A 85 -1.92 -11.74 2.15
CA LYS A 85 -3.12 -12.17 2.86
C LYS A 85 -2.71 -12.97 4.10
#